data_AF-A0A350MMP3-F1
#
_entry.id   AF-A0A350MMP3-F1
#
_cell.length_a   1.000
_cell.length_b   1.000
_cell.length_c   1.000
_cell.angle_alpha   90.00
_cell.angle_beta   90.00
_cell.angle_gamma   90.00
#
_symmetry.space_group_name_H-M   'P 1'
#
loop_
_entity.id
_entity.type
_entity.pdbx_description
1 polymer ?
#
loop_
_entity_poly.entity_id
_entity_poly.type
_entity_poly.pdbx_seq_one_letter_code
_entity_poly.pdbx_strand_id
1 'polypeptide(L)'
;MDRETFKENAKKSIDDLFAKIDELEAKKDKAKAETQAEYEAKINELKAKKEELLKKYEELNNATDEKWDEVKITFSSAMDSFKEGFSKISSIFK
;
A
#
# COMPACT_ATOMS: atom_id res chain seq x y z
N MET A 1 -8.53 -18.95 -7.71
CA MET A 1 -7.60 -18.55 -6.64
C MET A 1 -8.34 -18.71 -5.34
N ASP A 2 -7.90 -19.66 -4.52
CA ASP A 2 -8.49 -19.99 -3.24
C ASP A 2 -8.21 -18.91 -2.19
N ARG A 3 -8.98 -18.91 -1.10
CA ARG A 3 -8.90 -17.84 -0.07
C ARG A 3 -7.52 -17.76 0.55
N GLU A 4 -6.93 -18.91 0.87
CA GLU A 4 -5.60 -18.98 1.47
C GLU A 4 -4.53 -18.41 0.54
N THR A 5 -4.55 -18.78 -0.75
CA THR A 5 -3.65 -18.22 -1.75
C THR A 5 -3.82 -16.70 -1.88
N PHE A 6 -5.05 -16.19 -1.82
CA PHE A 6 -5.27 -14.75 -1.84
C PHE A 6 -4.71 -14.09 -0.57
N LYS A 7 -4.95 -14.66 0.61
CA LYS A 7 -4.40 -14.17 1.90
C LYS A 7 -2.88 -14.13 1.89
N GLU A 8 -2.21 -15.17 1.38
CA GLU A 8 -0.76 -15.19 1.25
C GLU A 8 -0.25 -14.11 0.29
N ASN A 9 -0.90 -13.96 -0.88
CA ASN A 9 -0.53 -12.94 -1.86
C ASN A 9 -0.79 -11.53 -1.33
N ALA A 10 -1.88 -11.32 -0.60
CA ALA A 10 -2.21 -10.06 0.05
C ALA A 10 -1.15 -9.68 1.08
N LYS A 11 -0.72 -10.63 1.92
CA LYS A 11 0.38 -10.43 2.87
C LYS A 11 1.68 -10.06 2.17
N LYS A 12 2.10 -10.85 1.18
CA LYS A 12 3.30 -10.57 0.38
C LYS A 12 3.23 -9.20 -0.29
N SER A 13 2.05 -8.83 -0.78
CA SER A 13 1.82 -7.51 -1.38
C SER A 13 2.05 -6.42 -0.36
N ILE A 14 1.48 -6.54 0.85
CA ILE A 14 1.69 -5.59 1.95
C ILE A 14 3.18 -5.51 2.30
N ASP A 15 3.87 -6.63 2.44
CA ASP A 15 5.31 -6.65 2.74
C ASP A 15 6.14 -5.93 1.64
N ASP A 16 5.80 -6.11 0.37
CA ASP A 16 6.39 -5.34 -0.74
C ASP A 16 6.10 -3.84 -0.63
N LEU A 17 4.90 -3.45 -0.19
CA LEU A 17 4.57 -2.05 0.05
C LEU A 17 5.38 -1.43 1.19
N PHE A 18 5.62 -2.20 2.27
CA PHE A 18 6.51 -1.78 3.36
C PHE A 18 7.89 -1.44 2.81
N ALA A 19 8.51 -2.38 2.09
CA ALA A 19 9.84 -2.19 1.51
C ALA A 19 9.89 -1.00 0.54
N LYS A 20 8.84 -0.81 -0.26
CA LYS A 20 8.72 0.34 -1.16
C LYS A 20 8.63 1.67 -0.43
N ILE A 21 7.86 1.76 0.66
CA ILE A 21 7.81 2.98 1.48
C ILE A 21 9.17 3.26 2.10
N ASP A 22 9.85 2.26 2.64
CA ASP A 22 11.17 2.43 3.24
C ASP A 22 12.19 2.92 2.20
N GLU A 23 12.12 2.38 0.97
CA GLU A 23 12.95 2.85 -0.15
C GLU A 23 12.65 4.31 -0.50
N LEU A 24 11.37 4.69 -0.53
CA LEU A 24 10.98 6.07 -0.75
C LEU A 24 11.50 6.97 0.37
N GLU A 25 11.34 6.59 1.64
CA GLU A 25 11.87 7.37 2.75
C GLU A 25 13.38 7.59 2.64
N ALA A 26 14.15 6.55 2.31
CA ALA A 26 15.59 6.69 2.08
C ALA A 26 15.94 7.57 0.86
N LYS A 27 15.06 7.62 -0.15
CA LYS A 27 15.17 8.51 -1.30
C LYS A 27 14.80 9.96 -0.97
N LYS A 28 13.93 10.20 0.03
CA LYS A 28 13.57 11.55 0.51
C LYS A 28 14.80 12.33 0.90
N ASP A 29 15.69 11.71 1.66
CA ASP A 29 16.93 12.33 2.13
C ASP A 29 17.89 12.71 0.99
N LYS A 30 17.69 12.15 -0.21
CA LYS A 30 18.45 12.47 -1.43
C LYS A 30 17.71 13.45 -2.36
N ALA A 31 16.45 13.77 -2.08
CA ALA A 31 15.66 14.70 -2.88
C ALA A 31 16.13 16.15 -2.65
N LYS A 32 15.82 17.03 -3.61
CA LYS A 32 16.06 18.47 -3.44
C LYS A 32 15.11 19.03 -2.39
N ALA A 33 15.55 20.01 -1.61
CA ALA A 33 14.74 20.63 -0.56
C ALA A 33 13.37 21.14 -1.05
N GLU A 34 13.29 21.62 -2.30
CA GLU A 34 12.06 22.11 -2.92
C GLU A 34 11.02 20.99 -3.16
N THR A 35 11.45 19.77 -3.46
CA THR A 35 10.56 18.62 -3.67
C THR A 35 10.43 17.74 -2.43
N GLN A 36 11.27 17.94 -1.41
CA GLN A 36 11.28 17.16 -0.17
C GLN A 36 9.95 17.26 0.59
N ALA A 37 9.35 18.46 0.66
CA ALA A 37 8.07 18.66 1.34
C ALA A 37 6.91 17.96 0.62
N GLU A 38 6.84 18.08 -0.71
CA GLU A 38 5.83 17.36 -1.52
C GLU A 38 6.01 15.85 -1.39
N TYR A 39 7.25 15.39 -1.42
CA TYR A 39 7.57 13.98 -1.30
C TYR A 39 7.22 13.40 0.07
N GLU A 40 7.54 14.13 1.14
CA GLU A 40 7.16 13.77 2.51
C GLU A 40 5.64 13.68 2.67
N ALA A 41 4.89 14.65 2.14
CA ALA A 41 3.44 14.61 2.16
C ALA A 41 2.90 13.35 1.45
N LYS A 42 3.46 13.02 0.28
CA LYS A 42 3.04 11.83 -0.48
C LYS A 42 3.44 10.52 0.19
N ILE A 43 4.61 10.44 0.81
CA ILE A 43 5.01 9.28 1.63
C ILE A 43 4.04 9.09 2.78
N ASN A 44 3.66 10.16 3.48
CA ASN A 44 2.69 10.09 4.56
C ASN A 44 1.32 9.60 4.07
N GLU A 45 0.87 10.03 2.88
CA GLU A 45 -0.34 9.49 2.25
C GLU A 45 -0.21 7.97 1.97
N LEU A 46 0.95 7.49 1.52
CA LEU A 46 1.18 6.05 1.32
C LEU A 46 1.21 5.28 2.63
N LYS A 47 1.82 5.82 3.69
CA LYS A 47 1.82 5.20 5.02
C LYS A 47 0.39 5.02 5.55
N ALA A 48 -0.46 6.05 5.42
CA ALA A 48 -1.86 5.94 5.80
C ALA A 48 -2.60 4.86 4.99
N LYS A 49 -2.39 4.79 3.68
CA LYS A 49 -2.98 3.73 2.82
C LYS A 49 -2.49 2.34 3.18
N LYS A 50 -1.23 2.19 3.55
CA LYS A 50 -0.66 0.94 4.04
C LYS A 50 -1.30 0.50 5.36
N GLU A 51 -1.54 1.43 6.28
CA GLU A 51 -2.29 1.12 7.51
C GLU A 51 -3.73 0.70 7.22
N GLU A 52 -4.39 1.34 6.24
CA GLU A 52 -5.71 0.90 5.78
C GLU A 52 -5.66 -0.53 5.19
N LEU A 53 -4.64 -0.83 4.39
CA LEU A 53 -4.44 -2.17 3.83
C LEU A 53 -4.21 -3.24 4.89
N LEU A 54 -3.47 -2.92 5.95
CA LEU A 54 -3.28 -3.83 7.09
C LEU A 54 -4.61 -4.13 7.78
N LYS A 55 -5.42 -3.10 8.05
CA LYS A 55 -6.76 -3.28 8.63
C LYS A 55 -7.65 -4.14 7.74
N LYS A 56 -7.70 -3.83 6.44
CA LYS A 56 -8.46 -4.62 5.46
C LYS A 56 -7.94 -6.05 5.33
N TYR A 57 -6.64 -6.26 5.49
CA TYR A 57 -6.04 -7.60 5.51
C TYR A 57 -6.47 -8.39 6.75
N GLU A 58 -6.58 -7.76 7.91
CA GLU A 58 -7.14 -8.41 9.10
C GLU A 58 -8.62 -8.73 8.92
N GLU A 59 -9.42 -7.83 8.33
CA GLU A 59 -10.82 -8.10 7.99
C GLU A 59 -10.94 -9.27 7.01
N LEU A 60 -10.09 -9.28 5.99
CA LEU A 60 -9.94 -10.35 5.01
C LEU A 60 -9.53 -11.68 5.65
N ASN A 61 -8.72 -11.65 6.71
CA ASN A 61 -8.34 -12.85 7.42
C ASN A 61 -9.49 -13.42 8.26
N ASN A 62 -10.29 -12.54 8.87
CA ASN A 62 -11.41 -12.89 9.74
C ASN A 62 -12.77 -13.00 9.01
N ALA A 63 -12.81 -12.69 7.72
CA ALA A 63 -14.05 -12.69 6.95
C ALA A 63 -14.66 -14.09 6.82
N THR A 64 -15.98 -14.13 6.96
CA THR A 64 -16.80 -15.30 6.68
C THR A 64 -16.95 -15.53 5.18
N ASP A 65 -17.38 -16.73 4.80
CA ASP A 65 -17.64 -17.09 3.41
C ASP A 65 -18.47 -16.07 2.64
N GLU A 66 -19.53 -15.57 3.29
CA GLU A 66 -20.52 -14.69 2.69
C GLU A 66 -19.98 -13.27 2.43
N LYS A 67 -19.08 -12.79 3.31
CA LYS A 67 -18.44 -11.47 3.19
C LYS A 67 -17.13 -11.50 2.42
N TRP A 68 -16.62 -12.69 2.11
CA TRP A 68 -15.26 -12.84 1.61
C TRP A 68 -15.03 -12.09 0.29
N ASP A 69 -15.95 -12.20 -0.66
CA ASP A 69 -15.82 -11.46 -1.93
C ASP A 69 -15.85 -9.94 -1.73
N GLU A 70 -16.67 -9.43 -0.80
CA GLU A 70 -16.73 -8.00 -0.50
C GLU A 70 -15.40 -7.48 0.09
N VAL A 71 -14.88 -8.13 1.13
CA VAL A 71 -13.62 -7.70 1.75
C VAL A 71 -12.42 -7.88 0.81
N LYS A 72 -12.46 -8.88 -0.08
CA LYS A 72 -11.45 -9.08 -1.13
C LYS A 72 -11.45 -7.91 -2.12
N ILE A 73 -12.62 -7.46 -2.54
CA ILE A 73 -12.77 -6.31 -3.45
C ILE A 73 -12.24 -5.05 -2.78
N THR A 74 -12.65 -4.78 -1.53
CA THR A 74 -12.21 -3.57 -0.82
C THR A 74 -10.70 -3.56 -0.52
N PHE A 75 -10.10 -4.72 -0.24
CA PHE A 75 -8.65 -4.88 -0.14
C PHE A 75 -7.96 -4.59 -1.47
N SER A 76 -8.46 -5.17 -2.57
CA SER A 76 -7.90 -4.97 -3.91
C SER A 76 -7.95 -3.49 -4.33
N SER A 77 -9.08 -2.81 -4.10
CA SER A 77 -9.20 -1.37 -4.38
C SER A 77 -8.25 -0.51 -3.54
N ALA A 78 -8.03 -0.86 -2.27
CA ALA A 78 -7.03 -0.17 -1.44
C ALA A 78 -5.61 -0.38 -1.96
N MET A 79 -5.31 -1.60 -2.44
CA MET A 79 -4.01 -1.96 -3.00
C MET A 79 -3.73 -1.17 -4.28
N ASP A 80 -4.72 -1.04 -5.16
CA ASP A 80 -4.60 -0.25 -6.38
C ASP A 80 -4.43 1.24 -6.06
N SER A 81 -5.20 1.77 -5.11
CA SER A 81 -5.04 3.15 -4.62
C SER A 81 -3.64 3.43 -4.05
N PHE A 82 -3.02 2.44 -3.42
CA PHE A 82 -1.63 2.51 -2.98
C PHE A 82 -0.68 2.59 -4.17
N LYS A 83 -0.80 1.64 -5.13
CA LYS A 83 0.07 1.60 -6.33
C LYS A 83 0.00 2.89 -7.14
N GLU A 84 -1.19 3.47 -7.27
CA GLU A 84 -1.37 4.77 -7.91
C GLU A 84 -0.63 5.89 -7.16
N GLY A 85 -0.74 5.90 -5.82
CA GLY A 85 0.02 6.85 -4.98
C GLY A 85 1.52 6.68 -5.17
N PHE A 86 2.01 5.44 -5.18
CA PHE A 86 3.42 5.13 -5.38
C PHE A 86 3.92 5.57 -6.75
N SER A 87 3.12 5.32 -7.81
CA SER A 87 3.44 5.77 -9.17
C SER A 87 3.59 7.29 -9.23
N LYS A 88 2.68 8.05 -8.61
CA LYS A 88 2.76 9.52 -8.52
C LYS A 88 4.06 9.97 -7.86
N ILE A 89 4.46 9.32 -6.76
CA ILE A 89 5.70 9.62 -6.06
C ILE A 89 6.93 9.31 -6.90
N SER A 90 6.95 8.14 -7.54
CA SER A 90 8.05 7.74 -8.41
C SER A 90 8.26 8.70 -9.58
N SER A 91 7.18 9.35 -10.03
CA SER A 91 7.24 10.36 -11.09
C SER A 91 7.89 11.68 -10.64
N ILE A 92 7.97 11.96 -9.33
CA ILE A 92 8.69 13.14 -8.80
C ILE A 92 10.21 12.95 -8.94
N PHE A 93 10.68 11.70 -8.93
CA PHE A 93 12.10 11.33 -9.07
C PHE A 93 12.56 11.15 -10.50
N LYS A 94 11.65 11.20 -11.46
CA LYS A 94 11.91 10.96 -12.88
C LYS A 94 12.37 12.24 -13.57
#